data_AF-X1HX54-F1
#
_entry.id   AF-X1HX54-F1
#
_cell.length_a   1.000
_cell.length_b   1.000
_cell.length_c   1.000
_cell.angle_alpha   90.00
_cell.angle_beta   90.00
_cell.angle_gamma   90.00
#
_symmetry.space_group_name_H-M   'P 1'
#
loop_
_entity.id
_entity.type
_entity.pdbx_description
1 polymer ?
#
loop_
_entity_poly.entity_id
_entity_poly.type
_entity_poly.pdbx_seq_one_letter_code
_entity_poly.pdbx_strand_id
1 'polypeptide(L)'
;MGEIWDLIILQPVLNSLVVLSSVLFSNFGLTIIGLTIIIRGAMYPLTVRQLRSTKAMQSLQPKLTELRQKYAKDKQKLAKEQMQLYKESGVSPAGCLLPMLIQMPIWIALYQSIMMALAVAPEGLLNLSRYLYSWPVVYSTLPLGSEFLWLNLAIPDRLFLLPILVGGTMWLQQKMVTP
;
A
#
# COMPACT_ATOMS: atom_id res chain seq x y z
N MET A 1 -8.01 -21.14 -0.83
CA MET A 1 -7.45 -19.77 -0.92
C MET A 1 -6.55 -19.40 0.26
N GLY A 2 -6.64 -20.08 1.42
CA GLY A 2 -5.81 -19.79 2.62
C GLY A 2 -4.32 -20.08 2.43
N GLU A 3 -3.91 -21.30 2.11
CA GLU A 3 -2.48 -21.67 2.18
C GLU A 3 -1.54 -20.88 1.27
N ILE A 4 -1.94 -20.55 0.03
CA ILE A 4 -1.11 -19.75 -0.89
C ILE A 4 -1.00 -18.30 -0.40
N TRP A 5 -2.10 -17.74 0.08
CA TRP A 5 -2.12 -16.40 0.67
C TRP A 5 -1.23 -16.34 1.91
N ASP A 6 -1.35 -17.37 2.75
CA ASP A 6 -0.61 -17.48 3.98
C ASP A 6 0.89 -17.62 3.70
N LEU A 7 1.30 -18.51 2.78
CA LEU A 7 2.70 -18.75 2.44
C LEU A 7 3.36 -17.57 1.70
N ILE A 8 2.67 -16.96 0.75
CA ILE A 8 3.28 -15.94 -0.14
C ILE A 8 3.22 -14.54 0.46
N ILE A 9 2.18 -14.22 1.24
CA ILE A 9 1.93 -12.86 1.70
C ILE A 9 1.96 -12.78 3.22
N LEU A 10 1.15 -13.59 3.92
CA LEU A 10 0.96 -13.41 5.37
C LEU A 10 2.21 -13.79 6.18
N GLN A 11 2.78 -14.96 5.93
CA GLN A 11 3.98 -15.46 6.61
C GLN A 11 5.19 -14.53 6.45
N PRO A 12 5.61 -14.13 5.23
CA PRO A 12 6.77 -13.25 5.10
C PRO A 12 6.54 -11.88 5.76
N VAL A 13 5.32 -11.33 5.70
CA VAL A 13 4.99 -10.06 6.37
C VAL A 13 5.04 -10.20 7.89
N LEU A 14 4.43 -11.24 8.45
CA LEU A 14 4.42 -11.49 9.90
C LEU A 14 5.82 -11.77 10.45
N ASN A 15 6.60 -12.61 9.77
CA ASN A 15 7.96 -12.92 10.21
C ASN A 15 8.87 -11.70 10.09
N SER A 16 8.72 -10.90 9.02
CA SER A 16 9.44 -9.62 8.91
C SER A 16 9.07 -8.67 10.05
N LEU A 17 7.79 -8.60 10.41
CA LEU A 17 7.31 -7.76 11.51
C LEU A 17 7.95 -8.17 12.86
N VAL A 18 8.02 -9.47 13.15
CA VAL A 18 8.61 -9.97 14.41
C VAL A 18 10.13 -9.80 14.45
N VAL A 19 10.82 -10.02 13.34
CA VAL A 19 12.27 -9.76 13.26
C VAL A 19 12.54 -8.27 13.46
N LEU A 20 11.76 -7.40 12.81
CA LEU A 20 11.91 -5.95 12.96
C LEU A 20 11.58 -5.47 14.37
N SER A 21 10.57 -6.05 15.03
CA SER A 21 10.24 -5.67 16.41
C SER A 21 11.35 -6.04 17.39
N SER A 22 12.05 -7.16 17.16
CA SER A 22 13.22 -7.55 17.96
C SER A 22 14.39 -6.56 17.84
N VAL A 23 14.59 -6.00 16.64
CA VAL A 23 15.63 -4.99 16.38
C VAL A 23 15.22 -3.59 16.87
N LEU A 24 13.91 -3.31 16.89
CA LEU A 24 13.34 -2.00 17.22
C LEU A 24 12.76 -1.92 18.64
N PHE A 25 13.39 -2.62 19.59
CA PHE A 25 13.11 -2.54 21.03
C PHE A 25 11.66 -2.85 21.43
N SER A 26 10.99 -3.76 20.73
CA SER A 26 9.57 -4.09 20.97
C SER A 26 8.60 -2.90 20.83
N ASN A 27 9.02 -1.81 20.18
CA ASN A 27 8.16 -0.68 19.88
C ASN A 27 7.36 -0.95 18.61
N PHE A 28 6.05 -1.13 18.78
CA PHE A 28 5.18 -1.52 17.67
C PHE A 28 5.08 -0.44 16.59
N GLY A 29 5.07 0.83 16.97
CA GLY A 29 5.00 1.95 16.01
C GLY A 29 6.25 2.03 15.13
N LEU A 30 7.45 1.91 15.72
CA LEU A 30 8.70 1.85 14.95
C LEU A 30 8.74 0.62 14.03
N THR A 31 8.22 -0.51 14.50
CA THR A 31 8.13 -1.74 13.72
C THR A 31 7.28 -1.55 12.46
N ILE A 32 6.10 -0.92 12.57
CA ILE A 32 5.24 -0.60 11.43
C ILE A 32 5.95 0.32 10.44
N ILE A 33 6.64 1.36 10.94
CA ILE A 33 7.39 2.31 10.09
C ILE A 33 8.49 1.57 9.33
N GLY A 34 9.28 0.75 10.01
CA GLY A 34 10.35 -0.05 9.40
C GLY A 34 9.82 -1.00 8.33
N LEU A 35 8.74 -1.72 8.62
CA LEU A 35 8.09 -2.62 7.67
C LEU A 35 7.58 -1.86 6.44
N THR A 36 6.99 -0.68 6.65
CA THR A 36 6.51 0.18 5.57
C THR A 36 7.65 0.65 4.66
N ILE A 37 8.81 1.01 5.24
CA ILE A 37 9.99 1.41 4.47
C ILE A 37 10.52 0.25 3.63
N ILE A 38 10.59 -0.95 4.19
CA ILE A 38 11.06 -2.16 3.47
C ILE A 38 10.13 -2.49 2.31
N ILE A 39 8.82 -2.51 2.54
CA ILE A 39 7.83 -2.77 1.48
C ILE A 39 7.92 -1.69 0.40
N ARG A 40 7.99 -0.40 0.79
CA ARG A 40 8.16 0.69 -0.19
C ARG A 40 9.47 0.58 -0.97
N GLY A 41 10.55 0.15 -0.33
CA GLY A 41 11.84 -0.10 -0.97
C GLY A 41 11.75 -1.23 -2.01
N ALA A 42 11.13 -2.35 -1.65
CA ALA A 42 10.89 -3.48 -2.57
C ALA A 42 9.97 -3.09 -3.74
N MET A 43 8.97 -2.25 -3.49
CA MET A 43 8.06 -1.75 -4.52
C MET A 43 8.62 -0.58 -5.34
N TYR A 44 9.74 0.04 -4.92
CA TYR A 44 10.33 1.19 -5.59
C TYR A 44 10.51 1.03 -7.12
N PRO A 45 11.13 -0.05 -7.64
CA PRO A 45 11.28 -0.22 -9.09
C PRO A 45 9.93 -0.30 -9.82
N LEU A 46 8.93 -0.89 -9.19
CA LEU A 46 7.56 -0.96 -9.72
C LEU A 46 6.92 0.44 -9.71
N THR A 47 7.05 1.19 -8.62
CA THR A 47 6.52 2.56 -8.50
C THR A 47 7.14 3.49 -9.54
N VAL A 48 8.45 3.39 -9.80
CA VAL A 48 9.12 4.19 -10.84
C VAL A 48 8.54 3.88 -12.23
N ARG A 49 8.28 2.61 -12.55
CA ARG A 49 7.63 2.22 -13.82
C ARG A 49 6.23 2.81 -13.93
N GLN A 50 5.46 2.80 -12.84
CA GLN A 50 4.11 3.36 -12.79
C GLN A 50 4.13 4.87 -13.00
N LEU A 51 5.02 5.60 -12.33
CA LEU A 51 5.17 7.06 -12.49
C LEU A 51 5.52 7.45 -13.93
N ARG A 52 6.40 6.68 -14.60
CA ARG A 52 6.71 6.90 -16.03
C ARG A 52 5.49 6.72 -16.91
N SER A 53 4.67 5.68 -16.67
CA SER A 53 3.42 5.45 -17.39
C SER A 53 2.41 6.58 -17.17
N THR A 54 2.28 7.08 -15.94
CA THR A 54 1.39 8.20 -15.62
C THR A 54 1.83 9.49 -16.30
N LYS A 55 3.14 9.78 -16.34
CA LYS A 55 3.68 10.94 -17.04
C LYS A 55 3.44 10.87 -18.55
N ALA A 56 3.59 9.69 -19.15
CA ALA A 56 3.25 9.47 -20.56
C ALA A 56 1.75 9.72 -20.82
N MET A 57 0.86 9.27 -19.95
CA MET A 57 -0.58 9.58 -20.03
C MET A 57 -0.87 11.08 -19.89
N GLN A 58 -0.21 11.78 -18.97
CA GLN A 58 -0.35 13.23 -18.81
C GLN A 58 0.02 13.98 -20.11
N SER A 59 1.08 13.55 -20.80
CA SER A 59 1.48 14.16 -22.09
C SER A 59 0.43 14.02 -23.20
N LEU A 60 -0.48 13.05 -23.09
CA LEU A 60 -1.57 12.82 -24.03
C LEU A 60 -2.84 13.62 -23.69
N GLN A 61 -2.97 14.19 -22.49
CA GLN A 61 -4.13 15.00 -22.10
C GLN A 61 -4.49 16.13 -23.08
N PRO A 62 -3.56 16.93 -23.63
CA PRO A 62 -3.93 18.00 -24.57
C PRO A 62 -4.56 17.42 -25.85
N LYS A 63 -3.96 16.38 -26.44
CA LYS A 63 -4.49 15.70 -27.64
C LYS A 63 -5.84 15.04 -27.36
N LEU A 64 -6.01 14.43 -26.19
CA LEU A 64 -7.29 13.86 -25.76
C LEU A 64 -8.36 14.95 -25.61
N THR A 65 -7.99 16.16 -25.20
CA THR A 65 -8.90 17.29 -25.07
C THR A 65 -9.31 17.84 -26.44
N GLU A 66 -8.38 17.96 -27.38
CA GLU A 66 -8.68 18.31 -28.78
C GLU A 66 -9.61 17.30 -29.44
N LEU A 67 -9.36 15.99 -29.24
CA LEU A 67 -10.24 14.92 -29.72
C LEU A 67 -11.66 15.02 -29.14
N ARG A 68 -11.77 15.34 -27.85
CA ARG A 68 -13.06 15.55 -27.18
C ARG A 68 -13.81 16.74 -27.77
N GLN A 69 -13.12 17.83 -28.10
CA GLN A 69 -13.73 18.99 -28.75
C GLN A 69 -14.15 18.68 -30.19
N LYS A 70 -13.28 18.02 -30.97
CA LYS A 70 -13.52 17.67 -32.38
C LYS A 70 -14.68 16.69 -32.57
N TYR A 71 -14.83 15.73 -31.66
CA TYR A 71 -15.84 14.67 -31.73
C TYR A 71 -16.89 14.75 -30.61
N ALA A 72 -17.16 15.95 -30.07
CA ALA A 72 -18.09 16.15 -28.95
C ALA A 72 -19.51 15.58 -29.20
N LYS A 73 -19.95 15.59 -30.47
CA LYS A 73 -21.27 15.09 -30.90
C LYS A 73 -21.29 13.60 -31.25
N ASP A 74 -20.13 12.95 -31.37
CA ASP A 74 -20.02 11.56 -31.81
C ASP A 74 -19.17 10.74 -30.83
N LYS A 75 -19.84 10.20 -29.81
CA LYS A 75 -19.19 9.43 -28.73
C LYS A 75 -18.52 8.15 -29.24
N GLN A 76 -19.07 7.51 -30.28
CA GLN A 76 -18.52 6.29 -30.84
C GLN A 76 -17.21 6.58 -31.56
N LYS A 77 -17.19 7.61 -32.40
CA LYS A 77 -15.97 8.02 -33.10
C LYS A 77 -14.91 8.54 -32.14
N LEU A 78 -15.31 9.30 -31.12
CA LEU A 78 -14.44 9.74 -30.03
C LEU A 78 -13.75 8.57 -29.32
N ALA A 79 -14.48 7.52 -28.94
CA ALA A 79 -13.90 6.35 -28.27
C ALA A 79 -12.90 5.61 -29.17
N LYS A 80 -13.20 5.47 -30.46
CA LYS A 80 -12.33 4.84 -31.45
C LYS A 80 -11.01 5.61 -31.62
N GLU A 81 -11.09 6.91 -31.81
CA GLU A 81 -9.95 7.79 -32.00
C GLU A 81 -9.09 7.93 -30.74
N GLN A 82 -9.71 7.94 -29.55
CA GLN A 82 -8.97 7.88 -28.28
C GLN A 82 -8.17 6.59 -28.14
N MET A 83 -8.78 5.44 -28.46
CA MET A 83 -8.09 4.16 -28.42
C MET A 83 -6.96 4.07 -29.47
N GLN A 84 -7.18 4.65 -30.65
CA GLN A 84 -6.16 4.77 -31.69
C GLN A 84 -4.97 5.61 -31.18
N LEU A 85 -5.23 6.78 -30.59
CA LEU A 85 -4.19 7.65 -30.02
C LEU A 85 -3.37 6.93 -28.94
N TYR A 86 -4.01 6.16 -28.05
CA TYR A 86 -3.31 5.38 -27.03
C TYR A 86 -2.38 4.33 -27.65
N LYS A 87 -2.85 3.62 -28.68
CA LYS A 87 -2.05 2.61 -29.40
C LYS A 87 -0.86 3.24 -30.13
N GLU A 88 -1.09 4.33 -30.87
CA GLU A 88 -0.04 5.06 -31.60
C GLU A 88 1.03 5.63 -30.67
N SER A 89 0.63 6.05 -29.47
CA SER A 89 1.55 6.59 -28.47
C SER A 89 2.23 5.51 -27.62
N GLY A 90 1.85 4.24 -27.78
CA GLY A 90 2.36 3.12 -26.98
C GLY A 90 1.99 3.18 -25.50
N VAL A 91 0.95 3.95 -25.13
CA VAL A 91 0.53 4.15 -23.73
C VAL A 91 -0.75 3.38 -23.45
N SER A 92 -0.77 2.58 -22.37
CA SER A 92 -1.97 1.83 -21.97
C SER A 92 -2.69 2.53 -20.79
N PRO A 93 -4.01 2.75 -20.88
CA PRO A 93 -4.78 3.27 -19.74
C PRO A 93 -4.85 2.26 -18.57
N ALA A 94 -4.68 0.97 -18.86
CA ALA A 94 -4.64 -0.10 -17.86
C ALA A 94 -3.36 -0.07 -16.99
N GLY A 95 -2.30 0.60 -17.43
CA GLY A 95 -1.04 0.73 -16.66
C GLY A 95 -1.24 1.38 -15.28
N CYS A 96 -2.29 2.19 -15.12
CA CYS A 96 -2.65 2.83 -13.86
C CYS A 96 -3.39 1.90 -12.88
N LEU A 97 -3.96 0.79 -13.34
CA LEU A 97 -4.76 -0.12 -12.51
C LEU A 97 -3.89 -1.17 -11.80
N LEU A 98 -2.75 -1.52 -12.39
CA LEU A 98 -1.77 -2.45 -11.83
C LEU A 98 -1.27 -2.06 -10.42
N PRO A 99 -0.92 -0.79 -10.12
CA PRO A 99 -0.57 -0.39 -8.75
C PRO A 99 -1.67 -0.68 -7.74
N MET A 100 -2.91 -0.34 -8.06
CA MET A 100 -4.04 -0.53 -7.15
C MET A 100 -4.25 -2.03 -6.88
N LEU A 101 -4.12 -2.86 -7.91
CA LEU A 101 -4.29 -4.30 -7.78
C LEU A 101 -3.22 -4.94 -6.87
N ILE A 102 -1.98 -4.46 -6.93
CA ILE A 102 -0.87 -4.96 -6.09
C ILE A 102 -0.95 -4.38 -4.67
N GLN A 103 -1.41 -3.13 -4.53
CA GLN A 103 -1.50 -2.45 -3.24
C GLN A 103 -2.57 -3.05 -2.33
N MET A 104 -3.70 -3.49 -2.90
CA MET A 104 -4.83 -4.03 -2.12
C MET A 104 -4.42 -5.25 -1.27
N PRO A 105 -3.76 -6.29 -1.82
CA PRO A 105 -3.25 -7.42 -1.03
C PRO A 105 -2.33 -7.02 0.11
N ILE A 106 -1.41 -6.09 -0.15
CA ILE A 106 -0.43 -5.61 0.84
C ILE A 106 -1.16 -4.93 2.01
N TRP A 107 -2.18 -4.12 1.71
CA TRP A 107 -2.96 -3.44 2.74
C TRP A 107 -3.74 -4.43 3.61
N ILE A 108 -4.37 -5.44 3.00
CA ILE A 108 -5.07 -6.51 3.72
C ILE A 108 -4.09 -7.27 4.63
N ALA A 109 -2.92 -7.63 4.12
CA ALA A 109 -1.91 -8.35 4.89
C ALA A 109 -1.38 -7.55 6.08
N LEU A 110 -1.10 -6.25 5.88
CA LEU A 110 -0.67 -5.35 6.95
C LEU A 110 -1.76 -5.17 8.01
N TYR A 111 -3.00 -4.92 7.60
CA TYR A 111 -4.13 -4.78 8.53
C TYR A 111 -4.34 -6.05 9.36
N GLN A 112 -4.34 -7.21 8.71
CA GLN A 112 -4.51 -8.50 9.36
C GLN A 112 -3.35 -8.78 10.33
N SER A 113 -2.11 -8.49 9.92
CA SER A 113 -0.92 -8.65 10.77
C SER A 113 -0.99 -7.75 12.01
N ILE A 114 -1.40 -6.49 11.83
CA ILE A 114 -1.53 -5.53 12.93
C ILE A 114 -2.62 -5.96 13.91
N MET A 115 -3.81 -6.33 13.40
CA MET A 115 -4.92 -6.79 14.25
C MET A 115 -4.55 -8.05 15.02
N MET A 116 -3.79 -8.96 14.40
CA MET A 116 -3.34 -10.21 15.04
C MET A 116 -2.24 -9.99 16.08
N ALA A 117 -1.35 -9.01 15.84
CA ALA A 117 -0.26 -8.67 16.76
C ALA A 117 -0.72 -7.78 17.94
N LEU A 118 -1.72 -6.92 17.72
CA LEU A 118 -2.26 -6.00 18.74
C LEU A 118 -3.45 -6.56 19.51
N ALA A 119 -4.12 -7.61 19.00
CA ALA A 119 -5.15 -8.30 19.76
C ALA A 119 -4.52 -8.95 20.98
N VAL A 120 -4.64 -8.29 22.14
CA VAL A 120 -4.30 -8.79 23.49
C VAL A 120 -5.28 -9.90 23.90
N ALA A 121 -5.50 -10.88 23.02
CA ALA A 121 -6.31 -12.06 23.24
C ALA A 121 -5.40 -13.29 23.15
N PRO A 122 -5.44 -14.22 24.12
CA PRO A 122 -4.63 -15.44 24.10
C PRO A 122 -4.80 -16.24 22.78
N GLU A 123 -6.01 -16.22 22.23
CA GLU A 123 -6.36 -16.84 20.94
C GLU A 123 -5.66 -16.19 19.74
N GLY A 124 -5.41 -14.88 19.79
CA GLY A 124 -4.68 -14.15 18.75
C GLY A 124 -3.22 -14.62 18.68
N LEU A 125 -2.59 -14.82 19.84
CA LEU A 125 -1.22 -15.32 19.96
C LEU A 125 -1.09 -16.78 19.49
N LEU A 126 -2.06 -17.63 19.82
CA LEU A 126 -2.08 -19.02 19.36
C LEU A 126 -2.25 -19.11 17.84
N ASN A 127 -3.11 -18.28 17.26
CA ASN A 127 -3.25 -18.21 15.81
C ASN A 127 -1.98 -17.63 15.16
N LEU A 128 -1.34 -16.62 15.76
CA LEU A 128 -0.11 -16.01 15.26
C LEU A 128 1.01 -17.06 15.22
N SER A 129 1.14 -17.87 16.27
CA SER A 129 2.15 -18.94 16.37
C SER A 129 2.07 -19.97 15.25
N ARG A 130 0.89 -20.15 14.61
CA ARG A 130 0.72 -21.04 13.46
C ARG A 130 1.29 -20.47 12.15
N TYR A 131 1.46 -19.16 12.06
CA TYR A 131 2.00 -18.46 10.88
C TYR A 131 3.44 -17.98 11.07
N LEU A 132 3.94 -18.00 12.30
CA LEU A 132 5.31 -17.62 12.62
C LEU A 132 6.23 -18.81 12.39
N TYR A 133 7.42 -18.55 11.84
CA TYR A 133 8.47 -19.57 11.81
C TYR A 133 8.92 -19.86 13.25
N SER A 134 9.39 -21.09 13.47
CA SER A 134 9.80 -21.64 14.77
C SER A 134 11.11 -21.02 15.31
N TRP A 135 11.23 -19.70 15.25
CA TRP A 135 12.38 -18.96 15.78
C TRP A 135 12.16 -18.56 17.24
N PRO A 136 13.14 -18.77 18.13
CA PRO A 136 13.02 -18.46 19.57
C PRO A 136 12.72 -16.99 19.89
N VAL A 137 13.09 -16.08 18.99
CA VAL A 137 12.98 -14.61 19.13
C VAL A 137 11.52 -14.13 19.22
N VAL A 138 10.59 -14.95 18.74
CA VAL A 138 9.17 -14.61 18.58
C VAL A 138 8.43 -14.44 19.91
N TYR A 139 8.86 -15.13 20.96
CA TYR A 139 8.14 -15.18 22.24
C TYR A 139 8.61 -14.13 23.27
N SER A 140 9.83 -13.59 23.13
CA SER A 140 10.41 -12.65 24.11
C SER A 140 10.03 -11.18 23.89
N THR A 141 9.43 -10.84 22.74
CA THR A 141 9.05 -9.47 22.38
C THR A 141 7.56 -9.16 22.63
N LEU A 142 6.82 -10.10 23.21
CA LEU A 142 5.40 -9.94 23.56
C LEU A 142 5.28 -9.67 25.07
N PRO A 143 4.48 -8.69 25.53
CA PRO A 143 3.52 -7.88 24.79
C PRO A 143 4.15 -6.66 24.10
N LEU A 144 3.82 -6.45 22.83
CA LEU A 144 4.25 -5.28 22.07
C LEU A 144 3.57 -4.03 22.66
N GLY A 145 4.36 -2.99 22.96
CA GLY A 145 3.82 -1.72 23.44
C GLY A 145 2.88 -1.14 22.39
N SER A 146 1.60 -1.00 22.75
CA SER A 146 0.56 -0.45 21.87
C SER A 146 0.60 1.07 21.79
N GLU A 147 1.38 1.72 22.66
CA GLU A 147 1.56 3.16 22.69
C GLU A 147 2.71 3.60 21.78
N PHE A 148 2.41 4.55 20.89
CA PHE A 148 3.40 5.23 20.07
C PHE A 148 3.07 6.71 19.96
N LEU A 149 3.98 7.55 20.42
CA LEU A 149 3.77 9.00 20.55
C LEU A 149 2.53 9.30 21.43
N TRP A 150 1.49 9.92 20.87
CA TRP A 150 0.22 10.19 21.54
C TRP A 150 -0.88 9.16 21.25
N LEU A 151 -0.54 8.10 20.50
CA LEU A 151 -1.49 7.15 19.95
C LEU A 151 -1.45 5.83 20.69
N ASN A 152 -2.61 5.21 20.81
CA ASN A 152 -2.71 3.78 21.05
C ASN A 152 -3.06 3.10 19.72
N LEU A 153 -2.12 2.35 19.16
CA LEU A 153 -2.22 1.73 17.84
C LEU A 153 -3.34 0.70 17.74
N ALA A 154 -3.87 0.21 18.87
CA ALA A 154 -4.97 -0.75 18.91
C ALA A 154 -6.35 -0.10 18.83
N ILE A 155 -6.44 1.24 18.90
CA ILE A 155 -7.68 1.99 18.95
C ILE A 155 -7.63 3.10 17.89
N PRO A 156 -8.75 3.45 17.22
CA PRO A 156 -8.79 4.61 16.35
C PRO A 156 -8.30 5.89 17.05
N ASP A 157 -7.57 6.74 16.32
CA ASP A 157 -7.01 7.99 16.85
C ASP A 157 -8.11 8.91 17.39
N ARG A 158 -8.10 9.15 18.70
CA ARG A 158 -9.09 9.99 19.40
C ARG A 158 -9.02 11.46 18.98
N LEU A 159 -7.85 11.94 18.60
CA LEU A 159 -7.61 13.35 18.27
C LEU A 159 -7.75 13.64 16.77
N PHE A 160 -7.98 12.61 15.94
CA PHE A 160 -8.04 12.70 14.46
C PHE A 160 -6.82 13.38 13.81
N LEU A 161 -5.71 13.53 14.53
CA LEU A 161 -4.50 14.18 14.04
C LEU A 161 -3.87 13.36 12.92
N LEU A 162 -3.86 12.02 13.04
CA LEU A 162 -3.33 11.15 12.01
C LEU A 162 -4.10 11.26 10.68
N PRO A 163 -5.44 11.13 10.63
CA PRO A 163 -6.21 11.35 9.41
C PRO A 163 -5.94 12.72 8.77
N ILE A 164 -5.83 13.78 9.57
CA ILE A 164 -5.54 15.13 9.06
C ILE A 164 -4.13 15.20 8.47
N LEU A 165 -3.13 14.63 9.14
CA LEU A 165 -1.76 14.57 8.63
C LEU A 165 -1.67 13.74 7.34
N VAL A 166 -2.36 12.59 7.29
CA VAL A 166 -2.43 11.76 6.08
C VAL A 166 -3.12 12.52 4.95
N GLY A 167 -4.24 13.20 5.22
CA GLY A 167 -4.91 14.05 4.24
C GLY A 167 -4.03 15.19 3.73
N GLY A 168 -3.32 15.89 4.63
CA GLY A 168 -2.39 16.95 4.28
C GLY A 168 -1.21 16.46 3.45
N THR A 169 -0.61 15.32 3.83
CA THR A 169 0.48 14.72 3.06
C THR A 169 0.02 14.18 1.71
N MET A 170 -1.17 13.61 1.61
CA MET A 170 -1.77 13.19 0.34
C MET A 170 -2.03 14.38 -0.59
N TRP A 171 -2.54 15.49 -0.06
CA TRP A 171 -2.73 16.72 -0.83
C TRP A 171 -1.40 17.25 -1.37
N LEU A 172 -0.36 17.28 -0.53
CA LEU A 172 0.99 17.70 -0.91
C LEU A 172 1.59 16.77 -1.97
N GLN A 173 1.41 15.45 -1.81
CA GLN A 173 1.82 14.45 -2.78
C GLN A 173 1.10 14.63 -4.12
N GLN A 174 -0.21 14.88 -4.11
CA GLN A 174 -0.97 15.14 -5.32
C GLN A 174 -0.44 16.39 -6.04
N LYS A 175 -0.20 17.48 -5.30
CA LYS A 175 0.40 18.73 -5.80
C LYS A 175 1.77 18.53 -6.46
N MET A 176 2.56 17.57 -5.99
CA MET A 176 3.86 17.24 -6.61
C MET A 176 3.73 16.36 -7.86
N VAL A 177 2.65 15.59 -7.99
CA VAL A 177 2.43 14.62 -9.07
C VAL A 177 1.61 15.21 -10.23
N THR A 178 0.70 16.14 -9.96
CA THR A 178 0.02 16.95 -10.98
C THR A 178 0.80 18.25 -11.20
N PRO A 179 1.49 18.42 -12.33
CA PRO A 179 2.11 19.70 -12.69
C PRO A 179 1.07 20.80 -12.91
#